data_AF-A0A964L0N7-F1
#
_entry.id   AF-A0A964L0N7-F1
#
_cell.length_a   1.000
_cell.length_b   1.000
_cell.length_c   1.000
_cell.angle_alpha   90.00
_cell.angle_beta   90.00
_cell.angle_gamma   90.00
#
_symmetry.space_group_name_H-M   'P 1'
#
loop_
_entity.id
_entity.type
_entity.pdbx_description
1 polymer ?
#
loop_
_entity_poly.entity_id
_entity_poly.type
_entity_poly.pdbx_seq_one_letter_code
_entity_poly.pdbx_strand_id
1 'polypeptide(L)'
;MNPTGGLLWHARAWRRQGAWRGTCGQIGQWLGQVRPMSRELLIIGASAGWMMPSSWLQRFEKVNTFDIDRWAAPLFRLRHGAVLRRSGVDLRCHTSDAIGRLDEVLGENPGAAVLFDNVLGQLRFLHASIDTTAACLDRVKRSVRRREWGSLHDAYSGSVRPSGRRLDTPSMHQSLQAEGGALGGAEPFGPALARFSTQLEAKGEWLDHLTSDVFPVGTAVHHIAWHYNRRYCHWLQAGWVAPL
;
A
#
# COMPACT_ATOMS: atom_id res chain seq x y z
N MET A 1 -1.32 -3.33 -21.10
CA MET A 1 -0.32 -4.11 -20.34
C MET A 1 -0.30 -3.53 -18.94
N ASN A 2 -0.65 -4.30 -17.89
CA ASN A 2 -0.76 -3.77 -16.53
C ASN A 2 0.63 -3.31 -16.02
N PRO A 3 0.86 -2.02 -15.74
CA PRO A 3 2.19 -1.49 -15.43
C PRO A 3 2.75 -1.93 -14.06
N THR A 4 1.92 -2.55 -13.21
CA THR A 4 2.23 -2.81 -11.79
C THR A 4 2.26 -4.29 -11.41
N GLY A 5 2.30 -5.17 -12.42
CA GLY A 5 2.53 -6.60 -12.27
C GLY A 5 3.30 -7.19 -13.46
N GLY A 6 3.51 -8.49 -13.42
CA GLY A 6 4.21 -9.28 -14.43
C GLY A 6 5.72 -9.34 -14.23
N LEU A 7 6.38 -10.12 -15.10
CA LEU A 7 7.82 -10.38 -15.03
C LEU A 7 8.66 -9.09 -15.07
N LEU A 8 8.26 -8.11 -15.89
CA LEU A 8 8.99 -6.85 -16.01
C LEU A 8 8.97 -6.05 -14.69
N TRP A 9 7.83 -6.04 -14.00
CA TRP A 9 7.69 -5.43 -12.69
C TRP A 9 8.57 -6.14 -11.66
N HIS A 10 8.48 -7.47 -11.55
CA HIS A 10 9.29 -8.24 -10.59
C HIS A 10 10.79 -8.11 -10.86
N ALA A 11 11.23 -8.12 -12.13
CA ALA A 11 12.62 -7.91 -12.51
C ALA A 11 13.10 -6.48 -12.19
N ARG A 12 12.23 -5.47 -12.27
CA ARG A 12 12.54 -4.10 -11.85
C ARG A 12 12.64 -4.03 -10.33
N ALA A 13 11.68 -4.59 -9.62
CA ALA A 13 11.64 -4.59 -8.17
C ALA A 13 12.90 -5.26 -7.58
N TRP A 14 13.28 -6.43 -8.10
CA TRP A 14 14.54 -7.10 -7.75
C TRP A 14 15.77 -6.20 -7.94
N ARG A 15 15.90 -5.55 -9.12
CA ARG A 15 17.03 -4.65 -9.42
C ARG A 15 17.03 -3.38 -8.55
N ARG A 16 15.86 -2.91 -8.11
CA ARG A 16 15.69 -1.64 -7.38
C ARG A 16 15.63 -1.80 -5.86
N GLN A 17 15.66 -3.02 -5.33
CA GLN A 17 15.57 -3.26 -3.87
C GLN A 17 16.53 -2.40 -3.04
N GLY A 18 17.77 -2.22 -3.52
CA GLY A 18 18.75 -1.36 -2.85
C GLY A 18 18.34 0.11 -2.79
N ALA A 19 17.75 0.63 -3.87
CA ALA A 19 17.25 2.01 -3.95
C ALA A 19 15.99 2.21 -3.10
N TRP A 20 15.17 1.17 -2.94
CA TRP A 20 13.93 1.22 -2.16
C TRP A 20 14.13 0.93 -0.67
N ARG A 21 15.36 0.66 -0.20
CA ARG A 21 15.65 0.30 1.19
C ARG A 21 15.13 1.34 2.19
N GLY A 22 15.26 2.63 1.90
CA GLY A 22 14.76 3.69 2.77
C GLY A 22 13.23 3.64 2.90
N THR A 23 12.52 3.54 1.77
CA THR A 23 11.06 3.36 1.74
C THR A 23 10.63 2.08 2.47
N CYS A 24 11.28 0.94 2.23
CA CYS A 24 11.00 -0.32 2.94
C CYS A 24 11.25 -0.18 4.45
N GLY A 25 12.27 0.58 4.86
CA GLY A 25 12.56 0.88 6.26
C GLY A 25 11.44 1.67 6.93
N GLN A 26 10.89 2.68 6.25
CA GLN A 26 9.76 3.46 6.75
C GLN A 26 8.45 2.66 6.80
N ILE A 27 8.18 1.84 5.78
CA ILE A 27 7.06 0.89 5.81
C ILE A 27 7.22 -0.07 6.99
N GLY A 28 8.43 -0.58 7.21
CA GLY A 28 8.73 -1.43 8.36
C GLY A 28 8.57 -0.72 9.70
N GLN A 29 8.93 0.56 9.79
CA GLN A 29 8.72 1.39 10.98
C GLN A 29 7.22 1.55 11.27
N TRP A 30 6.42 1.89 10.26
CA TRP A 30 4.96 1.99 10.38
C TRP A 30 4.34 0.65 10.80
N LEU A 31 4.62 -0.44 10.09
CA LEU A 31 4.12 -1.78 10.44
C LEU A 31 4.59 -2.21 11.84
N GLY A 32 5.78 -1.79 12.26
CA GLY A 32 6.33 -1.98 13.60
C GLY A 32 5.56 -1.26 14.70
N GLN A 33 4.78 -0.22 14.38
CA GLN A 33 3.85 0.46 15.29
C GLN A 33 2.46 -0.18 15.28
N VAL A 34 2.05 -0.76 14.16
CA VAL A 34 0.77 -1.47 14.05
C VAL A 34 0.72 -2.66 15.02
N ARG A 35 -0.38 -2.77 15.76
CA ARG A 35 -0.66 -3.86 16.72
C ARG A 35 -1.98 -4.53 16.34
N PRO A 36 -1.97 -5.43 15.35
CA PRO A 36 -3.18 -6.13 14.95
C PRO A 36 -3.73 -6.93 16.13
N MET A 37 -5.04 -6.87 16.36
CA MET A 37 -5.73 -7.72 17.32
C MET A 37 -5.89 -9.14 16.78
N SER A 38 -6.06 -9.27 15.46
CA SER A 38 -6.15 -10.58 14.82
C SER A 38 -4.81 -11.31 14.80
N ARG A 39 -4.89 -12.65 14.96
CA ARG A 39 -3.77 -13.58 14.76
C ARG A 39 -3.66 -14.05 13.31
N GLU A 40 -4.61 -13.70 12.45
CA GLU A 40 -4.61 -14.02 11.02
C GLU A 40 -4.49 -12.73 10.19
N LEU A 41 -3.74 -12.80 9.09
CA LEU A 41 -3.59 -11.70 8.14
C LEU A 41 -4.05 -12.11 6.74
N LEU A 42 -4.85 -11.26 6.12
CA LEU A 42 -5.23 -11.31 4.72
C LEU A 42 -4.57 -10.15 3.98
N ILE A 43 -3.64 -10.43 3.07
CA ILE A 43 -2.98 -9.42 2.23
C ILE A 43 -3.59 -9.45 0.82
N ILE A 44 -4.09 -8.30 0.35
CA ILE A 44 -4.63 -8.14 -1.01
C ILE A 44 -3.71 -7.23 -1.81
N GLY A 45 -3.25 -7.70 -2.98
CA GLY A 45 -2.26 -7.01 -3.82
C GLY A 45 -0.81 -7.28 -3.42
N ALA A 46 -0.52 -8.45 -2.86
CA ALA A 46 0.73 -8.70 -2.16
C ALA A 46 2.01 -8.48 -3.01
N SER A 47 1.96 -8.47 -4.34
CA SER A 47 3.06 -8.12 -5.25
C SER A 47 4.41 -8.76 -4.89
N ALA A 48 4.39 -10.03 -4.50
CA ALA A 48 5.53 -10.80 -3.96
C ALA A 48 6.17 -10.28 -2.65
N GLY A 49 5.57 -9.31 -1.97
CA GLY A 49 6.05 -8.77 -0.70
C GLY A 49 7.37 -8.02 -0.86
N TRP A 50 7.58 -7.32 -1.98
CA TRP A 50 8.85 -6.63 -2.24
C TRP A 50 9.26 -5.64 -1.15
N MET A 51 8.27 -4.94 -0.60
CA MET A 51 8.45 -3.89 0.42
C MET A 51 7.96 -4.33 1.81
N MET A 52 7.53 -5.58 1.94
CA MET A 52 6.99 -6.14 3.18
C MET A 52 8.11 -6.71 4.07
N PRO A 53 8.21 -6.32 5.35
CA PRO A 53 9.17 -6.92 6.27
C PRO A 53 8.69 -8.30 6.75
N SER A 54 9.49 -9.34 6.54
CA SER A 54 9.20 -10.69 7.05
C SER A 54 9.03 -10.73 8.57
N SER A 55 9.69 -9.85 9.33
CA SER A 55 9.56 -9.76 10.79
C SER A 55 8.15 -9.39 11.24
N TRP A 56 7.45 -8.56 10.47
CA TRP A 56 6.07 -8.21 10.78
C TRP A 56 5.12 -9.37 10.47
N LEU A 57 5.32 -10.05 9.33
CA LEU A 57 4.54 -11.21 8.93
C LEU A 57 4.67 -12.40 9.90
N GLN A 58 5.81 -12.54 10.58
CA GLN A 58 6.04 -13.58 11.60
C GLN A 58 5.17 -13.41 12.87
N ARG A 59 4.46 -12.29 13.02
CA ARG A 59 3.61 -12.02 14.18
C ARG A 59 2.23 -12.69 14.09
N PHE A 60 1.88 -13.23 12.93
CA PHE A 60 0.60 -13.87 12.68
C PHE A 60 0.76 -15.40 12.69
N GLU A 61 -0.27 -16.12 13.08
CA GLU A 61 -0.32 -17.58 12.97
C GLU A 61 -0.60 -18.03 11.54
N LYS A 62 -1.33 -17.20 10.78
CA LYS A 62 -1.70 -17.48 9.40
C LYS A 62 -1.64 -16.22 8.56
N VAL A 63 -1.08 -16.35 7.36
CA VAL A 63 -1.02 -15.29 6.35
C VAL A 63 -1.59 -15.83 5.05
N ASN A 64 -2.72 -15.28 4.62
CA ASN A 64 -3.26 -15.50 3.27
C ASN A 64 -2.88 -14.30 2.39
N THR A 65 -2.40 -14.55 1.18
CA THR A 65 -2.11 -13.51 0.20
C THR A 65 -2.92 -13.71 -1.07
N PHE A 66 -3.50 -12.66 -1.60
CA PHE A 66 -4.19 -12.63 -2.88
C PHE A 66 -3.53 -11.62 -3.81
N ASP A 67 -3.29 -12.03 -5.05
CA ASP A 67 -2.81 -11.15 -6.11
C ASP A 67 -3.30 -11.67 -7.47
N ILE A 68 -3.57 -10.78 -8.43
CA ILE A 68 -3.95 -11.18 -9.79
C ILE A 68 -2.73 -11.64 -10.61
N ASP A 69 -1.53 -11.20 -10.24
CA ASP A 69 -0.30 -11.60 -10.90
C ASP A 69 0.09 -13.03 -10.56
N ARG A 70 0.17 -13.88 -11.59
CA ARG A 70 0.59 -15.29 -11.47
C ARG A 70 1.99 -15.47 -10.87
N TRP A 71 2.85 -14.45 -10.94
CA TRP A 71 4.20 -14.50 -10.39
C TRP A 71 4.29 -14.07 -8.94
N ALA A 72 3.29 -13.35 -8.42
CA ALA A 72 3.31 -12.84 -7.06
C ALA A 72 3.36 -13.96 -6.03
N ALA A 73 2.50 -14.98 -6.15
CA ALA A 73 2.44 -16.08 -5.18
C ALA A 73 3.73 -16.93 -5.11
N PRO A 74 4.31 -17.43 -6.23
CA PRO A 74 5.61 -18.11 -6.20
C PRO A 74 6.73 -17.26 -5.61
N LEU A 75 6.81 -15.97 -5.99
CA LEU A 75 7.86 -15.08 -5.52
C LEU A 75 7.68 -14.69 -4.05
N PHE A 76 6.45 -14.54 -3.56
CA PHE A 76 6.17 -14.31 -2.14
C PHE A 76 6.69 -15.48 -1.31
N ARG A 77 6.39 -16.72 -1.72
CA ARG A 77 6.90 -17.94 -1.07
C ARG A 77 8.43 -17.99 -1.10
N LEU A 78 9.05 -17.67 -2.23
CA LEU A 78 10.52 -17.64 -2.35
C LEU A 78 11.15 -16.64 -1.36
N ARG A 79 10.53 -15.47 -1.18
CA ARG A 79 11.08 -14.38 -0.37
C ARG A 79 10.81 -14.51 1.12
N HIS A 80 9.62 -14.98 1.49
CA HIS A 80 9.16 -14.98 2.88
C HIS A 80 8.96 -16.39 3.45
N GLY A 81 8.67 -17.38 2.60
CA GLY A 81 8.18 -18.70 3.02
C GLY A 81 9.12 -19.45 3.97
N ALA A 82 10.44 -19.41 3.74
CA ALA A 82 11.39 -20.10 4.61
C ALA A 82 11.45 -19.52 6.04
N VAL A 83 11.31 -18.19 6.18
CA VAL A 83 11.30 -17.51 7.49
C VAL A 83 9.95 -17.72 8.19
N LEU A 84 8.86 -17.60 7.44
CA LEU A 84 7.50 -17.78 7.95
C LEU A 84 7.26 -19.22 8.43
N ARG A 85 7.65 -20.23 7.64
CA ARG A 85 7.55 -21.63 8.03
C ARG A 85 8.34 -21.94 9.31
N ARG A 86 9.56 -21.39 9.44
CA ARG A 86 10.38 -21.58 10.66
C ARG A 86 9.75 -20.95 11.90
N SER A 87 8.89 -19.95 11.72
CA SER A 87 8.20 -19.25 12.81
C SER A 87 6.80 -19.82 13.06
N GLY A 88 6.44 -20.95 12.43
CA GLY A 88 5.14 -21.61 12.61
C GLY A 88 3.99 -20.94 11.86
N VAL A 89 4.25 -19.99 10.97
CA VAL A 89 3.20 -19.28 10.20
C VAL A 89 2.67 -20.17 9.08
N ASP A 90 1.35 -20.38 9.04
CA ASP A 90 0.65 -20.98 7.90
C ASP A 90 0.54 -19.94 6.76
N LEU A 91 1.41 -20.06 5.75
CA LEU A 91 1.41 -19.20 4.58
C LEU A 91 0.63 -19.83 3.42
N ARG A 92 -0.45 -19.17 3.00
CA ARG A 92 -1.22 -19.53 1.79
C ARG A 92 -1.20 -18.39 0.79
N CYS A 93 -0.81 -18.69 -0.44
CA CYS A 93 -0.76 -17.68 -1.51
C CYS A 93 -1.66 -18.10 -2.67
N HIS A 94 -2.56 -17.20 -3.05
CA HIS A 94 -3.59 -17.36 -4.05
C HIS A 94 -3.36 -16.40 -5.22
N THR A 95 -3.58 -16.88 -6.45
CA THR A 95 -3.65 -16.02 -7.63
C THR A 95 -5.11 -15.83 -8.01
N SER A 96 -5.68 -14.66 -7.71
CA SER A 96 -7.10 -14.34 -7.95
C SER A 96 -7.35 -12.83 -7.89
N ASP A 97 -8.39 -12.36 -8.57
CA ASP A 97 -8.91 -11.00 -8.41
C ASP A 97 -9.74 -10.88 -7.12
N ALA A 98 -9.06 -10.64 -6.01
CA ALA A 98 -9.70 -10.45 -4.72
C ALA A 98 -10.45 -9.12 -4.58
N ILE A 99 -10.17 -8.10 -5.39
CA ILE A 99 -10.94 -6.84 -5.34
C ILE A 99 -12.31 -7.01 -6.03
N GLY A 100 -12.35 -7.78 -7.13
CA GLY A 100 -13.59 -8.15 -7.80
C GLY A 100 -14.49 -9.07 -6.95
N ARG A 101 -13.90 -9.88 -6.08
CA ARG A 101 -14.59 -10.86 -5.21
C ARG A 101 -14.45 -10.55 -3.71
N LEU A 102 -14.34 -9.27 -3.35
CA LEU A 102 -13.91 -8.87 -2.01
C LEU A 102 -14.78 -9.48 -0.90
N ASP A 103 -16.10 -9.40 -1.01
CA ASP A 103 -17.01 -9.88 0.05
C ASP A 103 -16.88 -11.40 0.28
N GLU A 104 -16.68 -12.18 -0.79
CA GLU A 104 -16.43 -13.62 -0.71
C GLU A 104 -15.10 -13.91 -0.01
N VAL A 105 -14.01 -13.25 -0.45
CA VAL A 105 -12.67 -13.43 0.15
C VAL A 105 -12.67 -13.03 1.63
N LEU A 106 -13.38 -11.95 1.99
CA LEU A 106 -13.55 -11.55 3.38
C LEU A 106 -14.38 -12.57 4.16
N GLY A 107 -15.42 -13.14 3.57
CA GLY A 107 -16.25 -14.19 4.16
C GLY A 107 -15.51 -15.50 4.41
N GLU A 108 -14.59 -15.89 3.52
CA GLU A 108 -13.69 -17.04 3.68
C GLU A 108 -12.62 -16.83 4.78
N ASN A 109 -12.37 -15.57 5.14
CA ASN A 109 -11.35 -15.18 6.12
C ASN A 109 -11.96 -14.27 7.20
N PRO A 110 -12.97 -14.72 7.97
CA PRO A 110 -13.74 -13.86 8.85
C PRO A 110 -12.92 -13.31 10.03
N GLY A 111 -11.94 -14.08 10.51
CA GLY A 111 -11.08 -13.71 11.64
C GLY A 111 -9.87 -12.86 11.27
N ALA A 112 -9.55 -12.67 9.99
CA ALA A 112 -8.31 -12.04 9.56
C ALA A 112 -8.37 -10.51 9.54
N ALA A 113 -7.31 -9.86 10.03
CA ALA A 113 -7.05 -8.47 9.70
C ALA A 113 -6.72 -8.35 8.21
N VAL A 114 -7.15 -7.26 7.58
CA VAL A 114 -6.98 -7.06 6.13
C VAL A 114 -5.91 -6.02 5.87
N LEU A 115 -4.92 -6.33 5.03
CA LEU A 115 -3.96 -5.36 4.52
C LEU A 115 -4.07 -5.25 3.00
N PHE A 116 -4.45 -4.07 2.51
CA PHE A 116 -4.35 -3.74 1.09
C PHE A 116 -2.94 -3.21 0.79
N ASP A 117 -2.12 -4.03 0.13
CA ASP A 117 -0.73 -3.70 -0.22
C ASP A 117 -0.68 -3.08 -1.62
N ASN A 118 -0.71 -1.75 -1.65
CA ASN A 118 -0.75 -0.85 -2.81
C ASN A 118 -1.84 -1.10 -3.87
N VAL A 119 -2.69 -2.10 -3.72
CA VAL A 119 -3.74 -2.42 -4.70
C VAL A 119 -4.75 -1.29 -4.89
N LEU A 120 -5.09 -0.55 -3.83
CA LEU A 120 -6.06 0.56 -3.91
C LEU A 120 -5.51 1.70 -4.77
N GLY A 121 -4.23 2.03 -4.61
CA GLY A 121 -3.53 3.03 -5.42
C GLY A 121 -3.41 2.64 -6.90
N GLN A 122 -3.59 1.37 -7.25
CA GLN A 122 -3.57 0.91 -8.64
C GLN A 122 -4.92 0.96 -9.33
N LEU A 123 -6.03 1.08 -8.60
CA LEU A 123 -7.38 1.01 -9.19
C LEU A 123 -7.61 2.07 -10.27
N ARG A 124 -7.00 3.26 -10.12
CA ARG A 124 -7.09 4.35 -11.10
C ARG A 124 -6.60 3.96 -12.51
N PHE A 125 -5.70 2.99 -12.61
CA PHE A 125 -5.16 2.48 -13.87
C PHE A 125 -5.87 1.22 -14.39
N LEU A 126 -6.66 0.56 -13.53
CA LEU A 126 -7.39 -0.66 -13.87
C LEU A 126 -8.81 -0.38 -14.37
N HIS A 127 -9.36 0.78 -14.02
CA HIS A 127 -10.70 1.20 -14.42
C HIS A 127 -10.67 2.26 -15.54
N ALA A 128 -11.71 2.23 -16.37
CA ALA A 128 -11.83 3.12 -17.52
C ALA A 128 -12.11 4.59 -17.14
N SER A 129 -12.74 4.83 -15.98
CA SER A 129 -13.13 6.19 -15.54
C SER A 129 -12.80 6.46 -14.08
N ILE A 130 -12.80 7.76 -13.72
CA ILE A 130 -12.70 8.22 -12.33
C ILE A 130 -13.89 7.70 -11.52
N ASP A 131 -15.10 7.79 -12.04
CA ASP A 131 -16.32 7.36 -11.34
C ASP A 131 -16.32 5.87 -11.02
N THR A 132 -15.86 5.03 -11.96
CA THR A 132 -15.75 3.58 -11.72
C THR A 132 -14.67 3.24 -10.69
N THR A 133 -13.58 4.02 -10.65
CA THR A 133 -12.56 3.92 -9.61
C THR A 133 -13.13 4.30 -8.23
N ALA A 134 -13.80 5.45 -8.14
CA ALA A 134 -14.40 5.95 -6.91
C ALA A 134 -15.46 4.99 -6.36
N ALA A 135 -16.37 4.49 -7.22
CA ALA A 135 -17.37 3.51 -6.83
C ALA A 135 -16.75 2.18 -6.33
N CYS A 136 -15.63 1.75 -6.92
CA CYS A 136 -14.88 0.60 -6.44
C CYS A 136 -14.28 0.86 -5.04
N LEU A 137 -13.66 2.01 -4.83
CA LEU A 137 -13.11 2.40 -3.52
C LEU A 137 -14.22 2.51 -2.45
N ASP A 138 -15.38 3.06 -2.79
CA ASP A 138 -16.54 3.11 -1.89
C ASP A 138 -17.07 1.73 -1.55
N ARG A 139 -17.06 0.79 -2.50
CA ARG A 139 -17.36 -0.62 -2.21
C ARG A 139 -16.35 -1.20 -1.23
N VAL A 140 -15.06 -1.03 -1.48
CA VAL A 140 -13.98 -1.50 -0.57
C VAL A 140 -14.19 -0.96 0.85
N LYS A 141 -14.36 0.36 0.99
CA LYS A 141 -14.59 1.03 2.29
C LYS A 141 -15.79 0.42 3.04
N ARG A 142 -16.90 0.15 2.35
CA ARG A 142 -18.09 -0.48 2.95
C ARG A 142 -17.81 -1.91 3.40
N SER A 143 -17.15 -2.72 2.56
CA SER A 143 -16.85 -4.13 2.86
C SER A 143 -15.94 -4.30 4.08
N VAL A 144 -15.03 -3.35 4.35
CA VAL A 144 -14.09 -3.43 5.48
C VAL A 144 -14.48 -2.63 6.72
N ARG A 145 -15.62 -1.92 6.71
CA ARG A 145 -16.02 -0.98 7.79
C ARG A 145 -16.02 -1.58 9.20
N ARG A 146 -16.31 -2.88 9.34
CA ARG A 146 -16.37 -3.61 10.62
C ARG A 146 -15.21 -4.58 10.82
N ARG A 147 -14.18 -4.46 9.99
CA ARG A 147 -13.00 -5.33 10.02
C ARG A 147 -11.87 -4.56 10.67
N GLU A 148 -10.92 -5.27 11.26
CA GLU A 148 -9.59 -4.73 11.43
C GLU A 148 -8.92 -4.66 10.06
N TRP A 149 -8.46 -3.49 9.64
CA TRP A 149 -7.82 -3.36 8.34
C TRP A 149 -6.81 -2.23 8.27
N GLY A 150 -5.92 -2.31 7.29
CA GLY A 150 -5.05 -1.22 6.91
C GLY A 150 -4.76 -1.21 5.43
N SER A 151 -4.12 -0.16 4.98
CA SER A 151 -3.64 -0.06 3.61
C SER A 151 -2.34 0.73 3.58
N LEU A 152 -1.45 0.33 2.69
CA LEU A 152 -0.39 1.15 2.14
C LEU A 152 -0.77 1.39 0.68
N HIS A 153 -0.89 2.63 0.21
CA HIS A 153 -1.25 2.88 -1.18
C HIS A 153 -0.66 4.18 -1.72
N ASP A 154 -0.46 4.22 -3.03
CA ASP A 154 -0.22 5.46 -3.78
C ASP A 154 -1.42 6.40 -3.58
N ALA A 155 -1.16 7.60 -3.06
CA ALA A 155 -2.10 8.72 -2.97
C ALA A 155 -1.88 9.67 -4.15
N TYR A 156 -0.62 10.01 -4.40
CA TYR A 156 -0.20 10.84 -5.51
C TYR A 156 1.06 10.27 -6.16
N SER A 157 1.25 10.51 -7.46
CA SER A 157 2.55 10.25 -8.08
C SER A 157 2.90 11.30 -9.11
N GLY A 158 4.19 11.61 -9.24
CA GLY A 158 4.60 12.72 -10.08
C GLY A 158 6.10 12.87 -10.23
N SER A 159 6.46 13.90 -10.99
CA SER A 159 7.86 14.22 -11.26
C SER A 159 8.49 14.93 -10.08
N VAL A 160 9.73 14.55 -9.78
CA VAL A 160 10.58 15.18 -8.75
C VAL A 160 11.89 15.66 -9.37
N ARG A 161 12.50 16.68 -8.77
CA ARG A 161 13.84 17.10 -9.16
C ARG A 161 14.82 15.96 -8.91
N PRO A 162 15.72 15.65 -9.86
CA PRO A 162 16.75 14.66 -9.60
C PRO A 162 17.73 15.21 -8.56
N SER A 163 17.76 14.63 -7.37
CA SER A 163 18.75 15.00 -6.36
C SER A 163 20.16 14.60 -6.83
N GLY A 164 21.11 15.53 -6.72
CA GLY A 164 22.54 15.28 -6.99
C GLY A 164 23.24 14.51 -5.86
N ARG A 165 22.71 14.57 -4.63
CA ARG A 165 23.10 13.70 -3.51
C ARG A 165 22.36 12.36 -3.61
N ARG A 166 22.93 11.33 -2.98
CA ARG A 166 22.27 10.05 -2.69
C ARG A 166 20.80 10.34 -2.37
N LEU A 167 19.86 9.60 -2.99
CA LEU A 167 18.42 9.75 -2.75
C LEU A 167 18.15 9.43 -1.27
N ASP A 168 18.36 10.40 -0.40
CA ASP A 168 17.98 10.30 1.00
C ASP A 168 16.47 10.26 1.00
N THR A 169 15.91 9.13 1.42
CA THR A 169 14.44 8.96 1.43
C THR A 169 13.87 10.00 2.39
N PRO A 170 12.98 10.90 1.93
CA PRO A 170 12.27 11.86 2.78
C PRO A 170 11.73 11.18 4.02
N SER A 171 11.85 11.81 5.18
CA SER A 171 11.42 11.18 6.43
C SER A 171 9.92 10.97 6.45
N MET A 172 9.48 9.80 6.92
CA MET A 172 8.07 9.50 7.12
C MET A 172 7.43 10.55 8.03
N HIS A 173 6.26 11.04 7.65
CA HIS A 173 5.49 12.00 8.44
C HIS A 173 4.15 11.38 8.84
N GLN A 174 3.67 11.67 10.05
CA GLN A 174 2.37 11.22 10.53
C GLN A 174 1.40 12.40 10.60
N SER A 175 0.16 12.19 10.18
CA SER A 175 -0.95 13.12 10.37
C SER A 175 -2.23 12.36 10.74
N LEU A 176 -3.31 13.08 11.00
CA LEU A 176 -4.64 12.49 11.12
C LEU A 176 -5.39 12.69 9.81
N GLN A 177 -6.12 11.67 9.39
CA GLN A 177 -7.04 11.77 8.26
C GLN A 177 -8.07 12.88 8.53
N ALA A 178 -8.10 13.89 7.65
CA ALA A 178 -9.07 14.97 7.69
C ALA A 178 -10.35 14.61 6.93
N GLU A 179 -11.44 15.34 7.20
CA GLU A 179 -12.64 15.30 6.38
C GLU A 179 -12.32 15.67 4.93
N GLY A 180 -12.83 14.86 3.99
CA GLY A 180 -12.58 15.01 2.57
C GLY A 180 -13.12 16.34 2.05
N GLY A 181 -12.24 17.31 1.83
CA GLY A 181 -12.51 18.41 0.92
C GLY A 181 -12.34 17.89 -0.50
N ALA A 182 -13.46 17.74 -1.22
CA ALA A 182 -13.47 17.44 -2.64
C ALA A 182 -12.47 18.34 -3.38
N LEU A 183 -11.56 17.75 -4.16
CA LEU A 183 -10.71 18.46 -5.11
C LEU A 183 -11.57 18.96 -6.28
N GLY A 184 -12.31 20.04 -6.02
CA GLY A 184 -12.98 20.88 -6.99
C GLY A 184 -12.51 22.31 -6.80
N GLY A 185 -11.37 22.64 -7.40
CA GLY A 185 -10.79 23.99 -7.35
C GLY A 185 -9.55 24.07 -6.47
N ALA A 186 -8.64 24.96 -6.84
CA ALA A 186 -7.33 25.13 -6.23
C ALA A 186 -7.37 25.22 -4.69
N GLU A 187 -6.46 24.48 -4.07
CA GLU A 187 -6.13 24.34 -2.63
C GLU A 187 -7.00 23.40 -1.79
N PRO A 188 -6.41 22.24 -1.40
CA PRO A 188 -6.30 21.96 0.02
C PRO A 188 -4.91 21.37 0.38
N PHE A 189 -3.85 22.17 0.38
CA PHE A 189 -2.54 21.69 0.84
C PHE A 189 -2.48 21.75 2.37
N GLY A 190 -2.92 20.69 3.05
CA GLY A 190 -2.71 20.57 4.50
C GLY A 190 -1.22 20.71 4.89
N PRO A 191 -0.88 21.06 6.14
CA PRO A 191 0.52 21.25 6.56
C PRO A 191 1.44 20.04 6.30
N ALA A 192 0.89 18.82 6.41
CA ALA A 192 1.58 17.57 6.07
C ALA A 192 1.98 17.50 4.58
N LEU A 193 1.06 17.91 3.70
CA LEU A 193 1.19 17.93 2.25
C LEU A 193 2.22 18.99 1.80
N ALA A 194 2.20 20.19 2.38
CA ALA A 194 3.20 21.22 2.10
C ALA A 194 4.63 20.81 2.52
N ARG A 195 4.78 20.22 3.71
CA ARG A 195 6.09 19.73 4.21
C ARG A 195 6.61 18.59 3.35
N PHE A 196 5.75 17.63 3.01
CA PHE A 196 6.14 16.48 2.21
C PHE A 196 6.47 16.86 0.77
N SER A 197 5.69 17.75 0.15
CA SER A 197 5.98 18.31 -1.19
C SER A 197 7.33 19.03 -1.23
N THR A 198 7.64 19.80 -0.18
CA THR A 198 8.94 20.49 -0.03
C THR A 198 10.09 19.48 0.05
N GLN A 199 9.95 18.41 0.86
CA GLN A 199 10.97 17.37 0.96
C GLN A 199 11.18 16.60 -0.35
N LEU A 200 10.13 16.47 -1.16
CA LEU A 200 10.17 15.75 -2.43
C LEU A 200 10.72 16.57 -3.60
N GLU A 201 10.89 17.89 -3.43
CA GLU A 201 11.18 18.81 -4.52
C GLU A 201 10.22 18.59 -5.71
N ALA A 202 8.93 18.46 -5.38
CA ALA A 202 7.86 18.16 -6.33
C ALA A 202 7.81 19.17 -7.49
N LYS A 203 7.54 18.69 -8.71
CA LYS A 203 7.41 19.50 -9.92
C LYS A 203 6.11 19.22 -10.65
N GLY A 204 5.50 20.27 -11.17
CA GLY A 204 4.33 20.20 -12.04
C GLY A 204 3.12 19.59 -11.33
N GLU A 205 2.17 19.11 -12.12
CA GLU A 205 1.00 18.41 -11.62
C GLU A 205 1.35 16.98 -11.20
N TRP A 206 0.78 16.56 -10.08
CA TRP A 206 0.88 15.19 -9.58
C TRP A 206 -0.44 14.49 -9.86
N LEU A 207 -0.34 13.25 -10.36
CA LEU A 207 -1.48 12.40 -10.60
C LEU A 207 -2.12 12.02 -9.25
N ASP A 208 -3.40 12.31 -9.09
CA ASP A 208 -4.22 11.82 -7.99
C ASP A 208 -4.68 10.37 -8.25
N HIS A 209 -4.39 9.49 -7.30
CA HIS A 209 -4.79 8.08 -7.33
C HIS A 209 -6.21 7.85 -6.77
N LEU A 210 -6.88 8.91 -6.30
CA LEU A 210 -8.23 8.94 -5.71
C LEU A 210 -8.34 8.21 -4.37
N THR A 211 -7.22 8.04 -3.67
CA THR A 211 -7.14 7.25 -2.44
C THR A 211 -6.87 8.10 -1.19
N SER A 212 -6.78 9.42 -1.34
CA SER A 212 -6.39 10.34 -0.26
C SER A 212 -7.40 10.43 0.89
N ASP A 213 -8.62 9.95 0.68
CA ASP A 213 -9.74 9.91 1.63
C ASP A 213 -10.24 8.48 1.92
N VAL A 214 -9.40 7.47 1.67
CA VAL A 214 -9.79 6.06 1.86
C VAL A 214 -9.98 5.70 3.33
N PHE A 215 -9.23 6.33 4.24
CA PHE A 215 -9.35 6.08 5.67
C PHE A 215 -10.50 6.89 6.29
N PRO A 216 -11.13 6.40 7.37
CA PRO A 216 -12.05 7.20 8.18
C PRO A 216 -11.35 8.41 8.79
N VAL A 217 -12.09 9.50 8.96
CA VAL A 217 -11.62 10.72 9.64
C VAL A 217 -11.08 10.39 11.04
N GLY A 218 -9.97 11.02 11.40
CA GLY A 218 -9.27 10.78 12.67
C GLY A 218 -8.36 9.56 12.67
N THR A 219 -8.32 8.77 11.60
CA THR A 219 -7.34 7.68 11.47
C THR A 219 -5.92 8.25 11.40
N ALA A 220 -4.99 7.70 12.18
CA ALA A 220 -3.58 8.03 12.04
C ALA A 220 -3.03 7.52 10.71
N VAL A 221 -2.54 8.43 9.87
CA VAL A 221 -1.99 8.14 8.54
C VAL A 221 -0.52 8.54 8.46
N HIS A 222 0.27 7.73 7.77
CA HIS A 222 1.69 7.95 7.53
C HIS A 222 1.92 8.27 6.07
N HIS A 223 2.72 9.28 5.80
CA HIS A 223 3.12 9.73 4.48
C HIS A 223 4.56 9.27 4.23
N ILE A 224 4.74 8.45 3.20
CA ILE A 224 6.00 7.77 2.90
C ILE A 224 6.39 8.06 1.45
N ALA A 225 7.64 8.47 1.24
CA ALA A 225 8.16 8.73 -0.10
C ALA A 225 8.69 7.45 -0.73
N TRP A 226 8.24 7.16 -1.94
CA TRP A 226 8.76 6.07 -2.74
C TRP A 226 9.33 6.59 -4.06
N HIS A 227 10.65 6.75 -4.09
CA HIS A 227 11.38 7.06 -5.32
C HIS A 227 11.38 5.85 -6.26
N TYR A 228 10.35 5.78 -7.11
CA TYR A 228 10.25 4.78 -8.16
C TYR A 228 11.46 4.82 -9.10
N ASN A 229 11.89 6.02 -9.47
CA ASN A 229 13.16 6.27 -10.14
C ASN A 229 13.73 7.66 -9.77
N ARG A 230 14.85 8.07 -10.39
CA ARG A 230 15.55 9.33 -10.08
C ARG A 230 14.73 10.61 -10.32
N ARG A 231 13.65 10.54 -11.09
CA ARG A 231 12.83 11.69 -11.50
C ARG A 231 11.34 11.49 -11.23
N TYR A 232 10.95 10.35 -10.68
CA TYR A 232 9.55 10.01 -10.45
C TYR A 232 9.40 9.42 -9.07
N CYS A 233 8.47 9.98 -8.30
CA CYS A 233 8.19 9.58 -6.93
C CYS A 233 6.70 9.32 -6.76
N HIS A 234 6.41 8.35 -5.93
CA HIS A 234 5.09 8.10 -5.39
C HIS A 234 5.05 8.61 -3.96
N TRP A 235 3.95 9.27 -3.65
CA TRP A 235 3.53 9.48 -2.28
C TRP A 235 2.67 8.30 -1.87
N LEU A 236 3.15 7.55 -0.88
CA LEU A 236 2.38 6.50 -0.23
C LEU A 236 1.68 7.03 1.03
N GLN A 237 0.40 6.72 1.18
CA GLN A 237 -0.29 6.81 2.46
C GLN A 237 -0.40 5.43 3.09
N ALA A 238 -0.17 5.37 4.40
CA ALA A 238 -0.25 4.14 5.18
C ALA A 238 -1.05 4.35 6.46
N GLY A 239 -2.08 3.55 6.66
CA GLY A 239 -2.99 3.68 7.81
C GLY A 239 -3.51 2.32 8.27
N TRP A 240 -3.88 2.25 9.54
CA TRP A 240 -4.47 1.06 10.16
C TRP A 240 -5.67 1.48 11.00
N VAL A 241 -6.78 0.78 10.82
CA VAL A 241 -8.08 1.01 11.44
C VAL A 241 -8.41 -0.20 12.29
N ALA A 242 -8.54 0.03 13.60
CA ALA A 242 -9.04 -0.96 14.53
C ALA A 242 -10.54 -1.22 14.26
N PRO A 243 -11.04 -2.43 14.55
CA PRO A 243 -12.47 -2.69 14.44
C PRO A 243 -13.22 -1.77 15.43
N LEU A 244 -14.25 -1.07 14.92
CA LEU A 244 -15.18 -0.27 15.73
C LEU A 244 -16.16 -1.15 16.51
#